data_AF-A0A836CKT5-F1
#
_entry.id   AF-A0A836CKT5-F1
#
_cell.length_a   1.000
_cell.length_b   1.000
_cell.length_c   1.000
_cell.angle_alpha   90.00
_cell.angle_beta   90.00
_cell.angle_gamma   90.00
#
_symmetry.space_group_name_H-M   'P 1'
#
loop_
_entity.id
_entity.type
_entity.pdbx_description
1 polymer ?
#
loop_
_entity_poly.entity_id
_entity_poly.type
_entity_poly.pdbx_seq_one_letter_code
_entity_poly.pdbx_strand_id
1 'polypeptide(L)' 'PAHFLCPTFLDWLVNPAITPSGITYSRGELELWVRENGTDPIARSRLGLSEVIPNLAIATAVHYHRAHHTIFNFMC' A
#
# COMPACT_ATOMS: atom_id res chain seq x y z
N PRO A 1 -4.56 11.07 6.20
CA PRO A 1 -5.78 10.30 6.51
C PRO A 1 -5.46 8.81 6.62
N ALA A 2 -6.20 8.06 7.43
CA ALA A 2 -5.92 6.63 7.65
C ALA A 2 -5.99 5.79 6.35
N HIS A 3 -6.86 6.15 5.41
CA HIS A 3 -6.99 5.47 4.11
C HIS A 3 -5.80 5.67 3.14
N PHE A 4 -4.80 6.46 3.54
CA PHE A 4 -3.53 6.61 2.80
C PHE A 4 -2.36 5.91 3.50
N LEU A 5 -2.63 5.18 4.58
CA LEU A 5 -1.65 4.38 5.29
C LEU A 5 -1.76 2.91 4.86
N CYS A 6 -0.63 2.23 4.83
CA CYS A 6 -0.53 0.80 4.60
C CYS A 6 -1.15 0.06 5.80
N PRO A 7 -2.06 -0.91 5.57
CA PRO A 7 -2.82 -1.52 6.66
C PRO A 7 -1.97 -2.44 7.55
N THR A 8 -0.83 -2.93 7.07
CA THR A 8 0.07 -3.83 7.82
C THR A 8 1.15 -3.08 8.59
N PHE A 9 1.70 -2.02 7.98
CA PHE A 9 2.86 -1.29 8.51
C PHE A 9 2.51 0.07 9.11
N LEU A 10 1.26 0.53 8.91
CA LEU A 10 0.70 1.78 9.43
C LEU A 10 1.47 3.06 9.03
N ASP A 11 2.35 2.99 8.03
CA ASP A 11 3.01 4.14 7.40
C ASP A 11 2.35 4.49 6.06
N TRP A 12 2.69 5.64 5.45
CA TRP A 12 2.17 6.07 4.16
C TRP A 12 2.32 5.01 3.07
N LEU A 13 1.31 4.92 2.21
CA LEU A 13 1.38 4.10 1.01
C LEU A 13 2.48 4.62 0.07
N VAL A 14 3.51 3.80 -0.15
CA VAL A 14 4.61 4.04 -1.10
C VAL A 14 4.45 3.13 -2.30
N ASN A 15 4.34 3.72 -3.50
CA ASN A 15 4.06 3.00 -4.75
C ASN A 15 2.90 1.99 -4.58
N PRO A 16 1.69 2.44 -4.20
CA PRO A 16 0.62 1.54 -3.78
C PRO A 16 0.31 0.47 -4.82
N ALA A 17 0.10 -0.76 -4.37
CA ALA A 17 -0.36 -1.88 -5.18
C ALA A 17 -1.59 -2.55 -4.54
N ILE A 18 -2.53 -3.00 -5.37
CA ILE A 18 -3.77 -3.65 -4.98
C ILE A 18 -3.71 -5.15 -5.27
N THR A 19 -4.24 -5.95 -4.36
CA THR A 19 -4.39 -7.40 -4.51
C THR A 19 -5.79 -7.75 -5.08
N PRO A 20 -6.02 -8.98 -5.57
CA PRO A 20 -7.36 -9.44 -5.97
C PRO A 20 -8.39 -9.36 -4.83
N SER A 21 -7.94 -9.36 -3.57
CA SER A 21 -8.79 -9.15 -2.39
C SER A 21 -9.30 -7.71 -2.26
N GLY A 22 -8.84 -6.78 -3.11
CA GLY A 22 -9.21 -5.38 -3.10
C GLY A 22 -8.44 -4.52 -2.09
N ILE A 23 -7.43 -5.08 -1.42
CA ILE A 23 -6.66 -4.39 -0.38
C ILE A 23 -5.42 -3.75 -1.02
N THR A 24 -5.15 -2.49 -0.67
CA THR A 24 -3.98 -1.76 -1.15
C THR A 24 -2.89 -1.71 -0.09
N TYR A 25 -1.66 -2.01 -0.51
CA TYR A 25 -0.46 -2.02 0.32
C TYR A 25 0.64 -1.18 -0.32
N SER A 26 1.67 -0.84 0.44
CA SER A 26 2.94 -0.41 -0.14
C SER A 26 3.57 -1.58 -0.89
N ARG A 27 3.95 -1.36 -2.16
CA ARG A 27 4.28 -2.46 -3.08
C ARG A 27 5.54 -3.22 -2.68
N GLY A 28 6.56 -2.55 -2.16
CA GLY A 28 7.82 -3.21 -1.79
C GLY A 28 7.63 -4.24 -0.69
N GLU A 29 6.88 -3.86 0.34
CA GLU A 29 6.57 -4.70 1.49
C GLU A 29 5.61 -5.84 1.13
N LEU A 30 4.62 -5.57 0.25
CA LEU A 30 3.74 -6.60 -0.27
C LEU A 30 4.52 -7.63 -1.11
N GLU A 31 5.39 -7.18 -2.00
CA GLU A 31 6.21 -8.09 -2.82
C GLU A 31 7.15 -8.95 -1.95
N LEU A 32 7.75 -8.38 -0.89
CA LEU A 32 8.56 -9.12 0.07
C LEU A 32 7.71 -10.20 0.77
N TRP A 33 6.55 -9.80 1.31
CA TRP A 33 5.63 -10.72 1.97
C TRP A 33 5.20 -11.88 1.05
N VAL A 34 4.84 -11.57 -0.20
CA VAL A 34 4.40 -12.56 -1.18
C VAL A 34 5.52 -13.54 -1.54
N ARG A 35 6.78 -13.07 -1.63
CA ARG A 35 7.93 -13.96 -1.87
C ARG A 35 8.15 -14.96 -0.72
N GLU A 36 7.92 -14.53 0.52
CA GLU A 36 8.14 -15.35 1.70
C GLU A 36 6.95 -16.26 2.03
N ASN A 37 5.72 -15.77 1.86
CA ASN A 37 4.51 -16.40 2.39
C ASN A 37 3.52 -16.85 1.30
N GLY A 38 3.62 -16.37 0.07
CA GLY A 38 2.72 -16.71 -1.04
C GLY A 38 1.24 -16.38 -0.81
N THR A 39 0.94 -15.43 0.07
CA THR A 39 -0.43 -15.09 0.51
C THR A 39 -0.63 -13.59 0.64
N ASP A 40 -1.89 -13.15 0.59
CA ASP A 40 -2.31 -11.81 0.98
C ASP A 40 -2.12 -11.63 2.51
N PRO A 41 -1.47 -10.54 2.98
CA PRO A 41 -1.17 -10.35 4.40
C PRO A 41 -2.39 -10.32 5.32
N ILE A 42 -3.54 -9.86 4.83
CA ILE A 42 -4.76 -9.69 5.64
C ILE A 42 -5.81 -10.73 5.26
N ALA A 43 -6.13 -10.86 3.97
CA ALA A 43 -7.15 -11.80 3.51
C ALA A 43 -6.70 -13.26 3.61
N ARG A 44 -5.37 -13.50 3.71
CA ARG A 44 -4.75 -14.84 3.79
C ARG A 44 -5.04 -15.75 2.58
N SER A 45 -5.64 -15.19 1.53
CA SER A 45 -5.80 -15.84 0.24
C SER A 45 -4.44 -16.06 -0.41
N ARG A 46 -4.32 -17.08 -1.27
CA ARG A 46 -3.11 -17.28 -2.09
C ARG A 46 -2.90 -16.06 -2.97
N LEU A 47 -1.65 -15.59 -3.06
CA LEU A 47 -1.28 -14.43 -3.84
C LEU A 47 0.07 -14.66 -4.51
N GLY A 48 0.13 -14.47 -5.83
CA GLY A 48 1.36 -14.45 -6.61
C GLY A 48 1.83 -13.03 -6.92
N LEU A 49 3.13 -12.88 -7.23
CA LEU A 49 3.71 -11.56 -7.59
C LEU A 49 3.07 -10.94 -8.85
N SER A 50 2.58 -11.75 -9.78
CA SER A 50 1.86 -11.27 -10.97
C SER A 50 0.50 -10.65 -10.66
N GLU A 51 -0.03 -10.91 -9.47
CA GLU A 51 -1.33 -10.40 -9.00
C GLU A 51 -1.15 -9.14 -8.13
N VAL A 52 0.08 -8.68 -7.93
CA VAL A 52 0.41 -7.42 -7.26
C VAL A 52 0.34 -6.29 -8.30
N ILE A 53 -0.85 -5.71 -8.45
CA ILE A 53 -1.12 -4.73 -9.51
C ILE A 53 -0.94 -3.30 -8.98
N PRO A 54 -0.21 -2.40 -9.65
CA PRO A 54 -0.11 -1.01 -9.24
C PRO A 54 -1.48 -0.32 -9.13
N ASN A 55 -1.74 0.34 -8.00
CA ASN A 55 -2.94 1.14 -7.78
C ASN A 55 -2.66 2.63 -8.07
N LEU A 56 -2.64 2.97 -9.37
CA LEU A 56 -2.28 4.31 -9.83
C LEU A 56 -3.24 5.39 -9.33
N ALA A 57 -4.53 5.08 -9.17
CA ALA A 57 -5.52 6.02 -8.63
C ALA A 57 -5.18 6.43 -7.18
N ILE A 58 -4.81 5.46 -6.35
CA ILE A 58 -4.39 5.75 -4.96
C ILE A 58 -3.03 6.45 -4.95
N ALA A 59 -2.10 6.11 -5.85
CA ALA A 59 -0.82 6.82 -5.95
C ALA A 59 -1.03 8.32 -6.21
N THR A 60 -1.91 8.67 -7.17
CA THR A 60 -2.27 10.06 -7.45
C THR A 60 -2.95 10.73 -6.26
N ALA A 61 -3.89 10.03 -5.60
CA ALA A 61 -4.60 10.58 -4.44
C ALA A 61 -3.66 10.85 -3.25
N VAL A 62 -2.76 9.92 -2.93
CA VAL A 62 -1.74 10.08 -1.88
C VAL A 62 -0.83 11.26 -2.22
N HIS A 63 -0.36 11.35 -3.47
CA HIS A 63 0.50 12.45 -3.92
C HIS A 63 -0.20 13.81 -3.77
N TYR A 64 -1.43 13.93 -4.29
CA TYR A 64 -2.22 15.15 -4.17
C TYR A 64 -2.45 15.51 -2.70
N HIS A 65 -2.84 14.54 -1.87
CA HIS A 65 -3.06 14.76 -0.46
C HIS A 65 -1.78 15.25 0.24
N ARG A 66 -0.63 14.63 -0.03
CA ARG A 66 0.64 15.07 0.53
C ARG A 66 1.04 16.47 0.07
N ALA A 67 0.75 16.84 -1.18
CA ALA A 67 1.07 18.17 -1.70
C ALA A 67 0.18 19.29 -1.14
N HIS A 68 -1.07 18.99 -0.80
CA HIS A 68 -2.07 20.01 -0.47
C HIS A 68 -2.53 20.00 1.01
N HIS A 69 -2.20 18.95 1.77
CA HIS A 69 -2.70 18.77 3.14
C HIS A 69 -1.61 18.34 4.14
N THR A 70 -0.32 18.49 3.81
CA THR A 70 0.78 18.32 4.78
C THR A 70 0.92 19.53 5.69
N ILE A 71 -0.08 19.75 6.53
CA ILE A 71 0.11 20.42 7.82
C ILE A 71 0.01 19.34 8.89
N PHE A 72 1.00 18.45 8.96
CA PHE A 72 1.37 17.74 10.19
C PHE A 72 2.79 17.15 10.03
N ASN A 73 3.75 17.85 10.66
CA ASN A 73 5.12 17.51 11.04
C ASN A 73 6.17 17.15 9.98
N PHE A 74 6.83 18.21 9.47
CA PHE A 74 8.26 18.36 9.76
C PHE A 74 8.42 18.65 11.27
N MET A 75 8.73 17.63 12.06
CA MET A 75 9.39 17.77 13.36
C MET A 75 10.25 16.51 13.52
N CYS A 76 11.49 16.61 13.05
CA CYS A 76 12.60 15.87 13.61
C CYS A 76 12.89 16.39 15.03
#